data_AF-A0A7X6BKA2-F1
#
_entry.id   AF-A0A7X6BKA2-F1
#
_cell.length_a   1.000
_cell.length_b   1.000
_cell.length_c   1.000
_cell.angle_alpha   90.00
_cell.angle_beta   90.00
_cell.angle_gamma   90.00
#
_symmetry.space_group_name_H-M   'P 1'
#
loop_
_entity.id
_entity.type
_entity.pdbx_description
1 polymer ?
#
loop_
_entity_poly.entity_id
_entity_poly.type
_entity_poly.pdbx_seq_one_letter_code
_entity_poly.pdbx_strand_id
1 'polypeptide(L)'
;MEAHILRRIFATIRIKDWETDELTTTLVVAYHQDGIQAAIGPCVLICHNQCILSPERSVCNYGKKKVSTEEVFETVDGWLANFEVNMNEDIERIQRLKRRVISMEEIYMYIGLLTALRVSHDSSDRNLSSSVETYPLNQGQISIFTEEVLKLAMTKGQITAWELYNIATEIYKPGKTDFPALIPQNGAMAELLLSHLPEAAEVQDAVPVS
;
A
#
# COMPACT_ATOMS: atom_id res chain seq x y z
N MET A 1 -30.31 27.80 0.11
CA MET A 1 -28.94 27.59 0.62
C MET A 1 -28.87 26.12 0.97
N GLU A 2 -28.48 25.25 0.03
CA GLU A 2 -28.52 23.80 0.25
C GLU A 2 -27.10 23.23 0.31
N ALA A 3 -26.83 22.63 1.49
CA ALA A 3 -25.65 21.95 2.02
C ALA A 3 -24.47 21.62 1.06
N HIS A 4 -23.47 22.49 1.03
CA HIS A 4 -22.10 22.20 0.54
C HIS A 4 -21.15 21.79 1.68
N ILE A 5 -21.55 20.90 2.60
CA ILE A 5 -20.80 20.78 3.86
C ILE A 5 -19.63 19.77 3.82
N LEU A 6 -19.60 18.79 2.91
CA LEU A 6 -18.47 17.85 2.84
C LEU A 6 -17.96 17.68 1.40
N ARG A 7 -16.89 18.40 1.06
CA ARG A 7 -16.20 18.27 -0.25
C ARG A 7 -15.27 17.06 -0.29
N ARG A 8 -14.76 16.62 0.86
CA ARG A 8 -13.86 15.48 1.03
C ARG A 8 -14.10 14.84 2.38
N ILE A 9 -14.22 13.51 2.41
CA ILE A 9 -14.35 12.71 3.64
C ILE A 9 -13.26 11.65 3.59
N PHE A 10 -12.60 11.43 4.72
CA PHE A 10 -11.76 10.25 4.94
C PHE A 10 -12.15 9.67 6.28
N ALA A 11 -12.62 8.43 6.28
CA ALA A 11 -13.04 7.70 7.46
C ALA A 11 -12.22 6.42 7.58
N THR A 12 -11.81 6.12 8.81
CA THR A 12 -11.14 4.87 9.16
C THR A 12 -11.99 4.17 10.21
N ILE A 13 -12.51 3.01 9.87
CA ILE A 13 -13.30 2.16 10.75
C ILE A 13 -12.39 1.05 11.25
N ARG A 14 -12.11 1.03 12.56
CA ARG A 14 -11.27 0.01 13.19
C ARG A 14 -12.10 -1.21 13.57
N ILE A 15 -11.65 -2.38 13.15
CA ILE A 15 -12.23 -3.68 13.46
C ILE A 15 -11.33 -4.30 14.52
N LYS A 16 -11.88 -4.52 15.72
CA LYS A 16 -11.10 -4.99 16.89
C LYS A 16 -10.96 -6.51 16.94
N ASP A 17 -11.77 -7.22 16.18
CA ASP A 17 -11.67 -8.66 16.01
C ASP A 17 -10.25 -9.02 15.57
N TRP A 18 -9.61 -9.93 16.30
CA TRP A 18 -8.26 -10.44 16.04
C TRP A 18 -7.13 -9.39 16.06
N GLU A 19 -7.38 -8.27 16.74
CA GLU A 19 -6.34 -7.29 17.02
C GLU A 19 -5.18 -7.91 17.83
N THR A 20 -3.97 -7.50 17.49
CA THR A 20 -2.71 -7.88 18.16
C THR A 20 -2.06 -6.66 18.78
N ASP A 21 -0.95 -6.84 19.51
CA ASP A 21 -0.18 -5.72 20.07
C ASP A 21 0.43 -4.80 19.00
N GLU A 22 0.58 -5.27 17.76
CA GLU A 22 1.19 -4.51 16.66
C GLU A 22 0.19 -4.03 15.61
N LEU A 23 -0.84 -4.83 15.34
CA LEU A 23 -1.72 -4.68 14.19
C LEU A 23 -3.20 -4.74 14.60
N THR A 24 -4.00 -3.88 13.99
CA THR A 24 -5.46 -3.98 13.93
C THR A 24 -5.90 -4.08 12.47
N THR A 25 -7.17 -4.33 12.18
CA THR A 25 -7.69 -4.24 10.81
C THR A 25 -8.57 -3.01 10.67
N THR A 26 -8.43 -2.30 9.56
CA THR A 26 -9.21 -1.10 9.29
C THR A 26 -9.83 -1.14 7.91
N LEU A 27 -11.10 -0.72 7.85
CA LEU A 27 -11.78 -0.35 6.62
C LEU A 27 -11.63 1.17 6.45
N VAL A 28 -10.96 1.58 5.39
CA VAL A 28 -10.85 2.99 5.01
C VAL A 28 -11.87 3.31 3.93
N VAL A 29 -12.56 4.43 4.09
CA VAL A 29 -13.50 4.97 3.11
C VAL A 29 -13.12 6.40 2.85
N ALA A 30 -12.89 6.74 1.59
CA ALA A 30 -12.66 8.11 1.16
C ALA A 30 -13.72 8.53 0.13
N TYR A 31 -14.22 9.75 0.29
CA TYR A 31 -15.13 10.40 -0.64
C TYR A 31 -14.53 11.73 -1.08
N HIS A 32 -14.60 12.01 -2.38
CA HIS A 32 -14.22 13.29 -3.00
C HIS A 32 -15.12 13.57 -4.20
N GLN A 33 -14.85 14.67 -4.92
CA GLN A 33 -15.71 15.12 -6.02
C GLN A 33 -15.89 14.09 -7.15
N ASP A 34 -14.95 13.14 -7.31
CA ASP A 34 -15.02 12.16 -8.39
C ASP A 34 -15.77 10.89 -7.96
N GLY A 35 -15.87 10.61 -6.66
CA GLY A 35 -16.58 9.44 -6.15
C GLY A 35 -16.13 8.96 -4.76
N ILE A 36 -16.45 7.69 -4.50
CA ILE A 36 -16.14 6.92 -3.30
C ILE A 36 -15.06 5.89 -3.66
N GLN A 37 -14.13 5.70 -2.74
CA GLN A 37 -13.20 4.57 -2.71
C GLN A 37 -13.20 3.96 -1.32
N ALA A 38 -13.02 2.65 -1.25
CA ALA A 38 -12.85 1.92 -0.01
C ALA A 38 -11.72 0.90 -0.15
N ALA A 39 -11.06 0.59 0.96
CA ALA A 39 -10.12 -0.51 1.04
C ALA A 39 -10.07 -1.06 2.46
N ILE A 40 -9.71 -2.33 2.58
CA ILE A 40 -9.57 -2.99 3.88
C ILE A 40 -8.17 -3.62 3.97
N GLY A 41 -7.59 -3.53 5.17
CA GLY A 41 -6.31 -4.18 5.44
C GLY A 41 -5.78 -3.81 6.82
N PRO A 42 -4.59 -4.32 7.17
CA PRO A 42 -3.97 -4.09 8.46
C PRO A 42 -3.68 -2.60 8.68
N CYS A 43 -3.74 -2.18 9.93
CA CYS A 43 -3.24 -0.90 10.38
C CYS A 43 -2.26 -1.11 11.52
N VAL A 44 -1.06 -0.55 11.36
CA VAL A 44 -0.01 -0.62 12.38
C VAL A 44 -0.38 0.33 13.53
N LEU A 45 -0.53 -0.21 14.74
CA LEU A 45 -1.08 0.52 15.87
C LEU A 45 -0.24 1.72 16.31
N ILE A 46 1.09 1.56 16.35
CA ILE A 46 1.97 2.60 16.88
C ILE A 46 2.01 3.85 16.00
N CYS A 47 2.00 3.65 14.68
CA CYS A 47 2.16 4.73 13.71
C CYS A 47 0.87 5.08 12.96
N HIS A 48 -0.19 4.30 13.15
CA HIS A 48 -1.49 4.45 12.49
C HIS A 48 -1.38 4.39 10.95
N ASN A 49 -0.53 3.49 10.45
CA ASN A 49 -0.34 3.29 9.01
C ASN A 49 -1.34 2.28 8.48
N GLN A 50 -2.21 2.73 7.56
CA GLN A 50 -3.01 1.82 6.75
C GLN A 50 -2.11 1.07 5.78
N CYS A 51 -2.20 -0.25 5.80
CA CYS A 51 -1.55 -1.15 4.86
C CYS A 51 -2.61 -1.71 3.91
N ILE A 52 -2.45 -1.50 2.60
CA ILE A 52 -3.26 -2.11 1.55
C ILE A 52 -2.38 -3.16 0.85
N LEU A 53 -2.22 -4.31 1.49
CA LEU A 53 -1.29 -5.37 1.06
C LEU A 53 -1.85 -6.27 -0.05
N SER A 54 -3.16 -6.16 -0.31
CA SER A 54 -3.85 -6.75 -1.45
C SER A 54 -4.53 -5.64 -2.24
N PRO A 55 -4.01 -5.25 -3.41
CA PRO A 55 -4.67 -4.29 -4.29
C PRO A 55 -6.11 -4.68 -4.65
N GLU A 56 -6.42 -5.98 -4.66
CA GLU A 56 -7.76 -6.54 -4.91
C GLU A 56 -8.74 -6.22 -3.78
N ARG A 57 -8.23 -5.90 -2.58
CA ARG A 57 -9.02 -5.42 -1.43
C ARG A 57 -9.13 -3.90 -1.42
N SER A 58 -9.28 -3.33 -2.60
CA SER A 58 -9.63 -1.94 -2.84
C SER A 58 -10.70 -1.82 -3.93
N VAL A 59 -11.59 -0.85 -3.80
CA VAL A 59 -12.70 -0.63 -4.74
C VAL A 59 -13.00 0.86 -4.86
N CYS A 60 -13.43 1.31 -6.04
CA CYS A 60 -13.87 2.68 -6.25
C CYS A 60 -14.97 2.77 -7.32
N ASN A 61 -15.80 3.81 -7.25
CA ASN A 61 -16.84 4.09 -8.25
C ASN A 61 -16.46 5.18 -9.26
N TYR A 62 -15.15 5.46 -9.40
CA TYR A 62 -14.59 6.44 -10.32
C TYR A 62 -13.32 5.93 -11.01
N GLY A 63 -12.87 6.60 -12.08
CA GLY A 63 -11.70 6.17 -12.85
C GLY A 63 -12.00 5.03 -13.84
N LYS A 64 -10.94 4.33 -14.28
CA LYS A 64 -11.00 3.37 -15.40
C LYS A 64 -11.70 2.05 -15.03
N LYS A 65 -11.45 1.52 -13.82
CA LYS A 65 -11.98 0.25 -13.32
C LYS A 65 -13.12 0.46 -12.30
N LYS A 66 -13.92 1.50 -12.52
CA LYS A 66 -14.99 1.86 -11.60
C LYS A 66 -16.10 0.83 -11.56
N VAL A 67 -16.72 0.70 -10.39
CA VAL A 67 -17.97 -0.03 -10.18
C VAL A 67 -19.11 0.95 -9.85
N SER A 68 -20.35 0.47 -9.79
CA SER A 68 -21.48 1.22 -9.23
C SER A 68 -21.32 1.42 -7.72
N THR A 69 -22.11 2.33 -7.15
CA THR A 69 -22.08 2.56 -5.69
C THR A 69 -22.59 1.33 -4.93
N GLU A 70 -23.58 0.64 -5.46
CA GLU A 70 -24.12 -0.61 -4.93
C GLU A 70 -23.04 -1.70 -4.91
N GLU A 71 -22.30 -1.86 -5.99
CA GLU A 71 -21.18 -2.81 -6.07
C GLU A 71 -20.03 -2.47 -5.11
N VAL A 72 -19.80 -1.18 -4.78
CA VAL A 72 -18.85 -0.82 -3.70
C VAL A 72 -19.28 -1.44 -2.38
N PHE A 73 -20.56 -1.34 -2.02
CA PHE A 73 -21.07 -1.92 -0.77
C PHE A 73 -21.03 -3.45 -0.80
N GLU A 74 -21.45 -4.08 -1.88
CA GLU A 74 -21.39 -5.54 -2.04
C GLU A 74 -19.95 -6.07 -1.92
N THR A 75 -18.97 -5.33 -2.46
CA THR A 75 -17.55 -5.67 -2.35
C THR A 75 -17.06 -5.60 -0.91
N VAL A 76 -17.44 -4.54 -0.18
CA VAL A 76 -17.11 -4.38 1.24
C VAL A 76 -17.73 -5.50 2.08
N ASP A 77 -18.99 -5.83 1.84
CA ASP A 77 -19.68 -6.94 2.51
C ASP A 77 -18.96 -8.27 2.23
N GLY A 78 -18.51 -8.49 1.00
CA GLY A 78 -17.70 -9.65 0.63
C GLY A 78 -16.37 -9.74 1.39
N TRP A 79 -15.68 -8.61 1.61
CA TRP A 79 -14.46 -8.59 2.42
C TRP A 79 -14.73 -8.94 3.89
N LEU A 80 -15.81 -8.41 4.46
CA LEU A 80 -16.22 -8.68 5.85
C LEU A 80 -16.68 -10.13 6.04
N ALA A 81 -17.37 -10.70 5.05
CA ALA A 81 -17.76 -12.12 5.07
C ALA A 81 -16.56 -13.07 5.06
N ASN A 82 -15.44 -12.67 4.45
CA ASN A 82 -14.19 -13.43 4.35
C ASN A 82 -13.08 -12.89 5.28
N PHE A 83 -13.45 -12.16 6.33
CA PHE A 83 -12.52 -11.37 7.14
C PHE A 83 -11.34 -12.18 7.68
N GLU A 84 -11.59 -13.36 8.28
CA GLU A 84 -10.55 -14.20 8.87
C GLU A 84 -9.52 -14.67 7.84
N VAL A 85 -9.99 -15.08 6.65
CA VAL A 85 -9.10 -15.51 5.56
C VAL A 85 -8.24 -14.33 5.10
N ASN A 86 -8.87 -13.20 4.80
CA ASN A 86 -8.18 -11.98 4.35
C ASN A 86 -7.09 -11.54 5.34
N MET A 87 -7.41 -11.55 6.63
CA MET A 87 -6.48 -11.16 7.68
C MET A 87 -5.30 -12.13 7.80
N ASN A 88 -5.54 -13.44 7.73
CA ASN A 88 -4.46 -14.43 7.81
C ASN A 88 -3.48 -14.27 6.65
N GLU A 89 -3.98 -14.03 5.43
CA GLU A 89 -3.11 -13.75 4.29
C GLU A 89 -2.30 -12.45 4.48
N ASP A 90 -2.93 -11.40 5.04
CA ASP A 90 -2.24 -10.14 5.31
C ASP A 90 -1.13 -10.31 6.35
N ILE A 91 -1.39 -11.05 7.42
CA ILE A 91 -0.38 -11.41 8.41
C ILE A 91 0.78 -12.15 7.71
N GLU A 92 0.49 -13.11 6.83
CA GLU A 92 1.51 -13.83 6.09
C GLU A 92 2.35 -12.90 5.19
N ARG A 93 1.70 -11.98 4.45
CA ARG A 93 2.38 -10.96 3.63
C ARG A 93 3.29 -10.08 4.49
N ILE A 94 2.82 -9.61 5.64
CA ILE A 94 3.64 -8.82 6.59
C ILE A 94 4.84 -9.62 7.07
N GLN A 95 4.65 -10.89 7.43
CA GLN A 95 5.74 -11.73 7.91
C GLN A 95 6.78 -12.00 6.82
N ARG A 96 6.36 -12.17 5.55
CA ARG A 96 7.27 -12.26 4.40
C ARG A 96 8.08 -10.97 4.24
N LEU A 97 7.45 -9.81 4.32
CA LEU A 97 8.11 -8.51 4.25
C LEU A 97 9.10 -8.29 5.40
N LYS A 98 8.76 -8.71 6.63
CA LYS A 98 9.63 -8.61 7.81
C LYS A 98 10.85 -9.52 7.72
N ARG A 99 10.71 -10.71 7.12
CA ARG A 99 11.84 -11.66 6.95
C ARG A 99 12.82 -11.23 5.86
N ARG A 100 12.38 -10.47 4.86
CA ARG A 100 13.23 -10.05 3.75
C ARG A 100 14.09 -8.86 4.13
N VAL A 101 15.37 -9.11 4.44
CA VAL A 101 16.40 -8.06 4.55
C VAL A 101 16.77 -7.56 3.16
N ILE A 102 16.83 -6.25 2.95
CA ILE A 102 17.14 -5.58 1.68
C ILE A 102 18.54 -4.97 1.75
N SER A 103 19.37 -5.22 0.74
CA SER A 103 20.71 -4.62 0.66
C SER A 103 20.65 -3.14 0.24
N MET A 104 21.76 -2.41 0.43
CA MET A 104 21.84 -1.02 -0.05
C MET A 104 21.73 -0.91 -1.57
N GLU A 105 22.27 -1.87 -2.31
CA GLU A 105 22.16 -1.92 -3.78
C GLU A 105 20.71 -2.08 -4.21
N GLU A 106 19.97 -2.95 -3.52
CA GLU A 106 18.54 -3.16 -3.75
C GLU A 106 17.71 -1.93 -3.35
N ILE A 107 18.06 -1.22 -2.27
CA ILE A 107 17.43 0.06 -1.92
C ILE A 107 17.58 1.06 -3.08
N TYR A 108 18.79 1.21 -3.62
CA TYR A 108 19.01 2.10 -4.77
C TYR A 108 18.25 1.64 -6.01
N MET A 109 18.17 0.32 -6.24
CA MET A 109 17.35 -0.25 -7.31
C MET A 109 15.87 0.11 -7.13
N TYR A 110 15.29 -0.06 -5.94
CA TYR A 110 13.89 0.33 -5.67
C TYR A 110 13.66 1.82 -5.89
N ILE A 111 14.58 2.69 -5.46
CA ILE A 111 14.49 4.15 -5.71
C ILE A 111 14.50 4.45 -7.22
N GLY A 112 15.37 3.78 -7.98
CA GLY A 112 15.42 3.87 -9.43
C GLY A 112 14.13 3.38 -10.10
N LEU A 113 13.59 2.25 -9.65
CA LEU A 113 12.32 1.69 -10.13
C LEU A 113 11.14 2.61 -9.84
N LEU A 114 11.04 3.16 -8.63
CA LEU A 114 10.00 4.13 -8.26
C LEU A 114 10.02 5.35 -9.19
N THR A 115 11.22 5.86 -9.48
CA THR A 115 11.41 6.97 -10.42
C THR A 115 10.97 6.56 -11.83
N ALA A 116 11.38 5.40 -12.31
CA ALA A 116 11.02 4.89 -13.63
C ALA A 116 9.51 4.69 -13.77
N LEU A 117 8.84 4.09 -12.79
CA LEU A 117 7.38 3.88 -12.80
C LEU A 117 6.61 5.20 -12.89
N ARG A 118 7.00 6.19 -12.07
CA ARG A 118 6.42 7.53 -12.13
C ARG A 118 6.67 8.20 -13.48
N VAL A 119 7.88 8.08 -14.03
CA VAL A 119 8.20 8.62 -15.37
C VAL A 119 7.39 7.98 -16.45
N SER A 120 7.22 6.68 -16.38
CA SER A 120 6.43 5.95 -17.36
C SER A 120 4.99 6.42 -17.35
N HIS A 121 4.36 6.46 -16.18
CA HIS A 121 2.96 6.89 -16.02
C HIS A 121 2.70 8.30 -16.55
N ASP A 122 3.54 9.27 -16.22
CA ASP A 122 3.33 10.68 -16.61
C ASP A 122 3.89 11.03 -18.01
N SER A 123 4.40 10.04 -18.74
CA SER A 123 4.98 10.25 -20.07
C SER A 123 3.93 10.68 -21.08
N SER A 124 4.29 11.62 -21.96
CA SER A 124 3.48 11.97 -23.13
C SER A 124 3.44 10.85 -24.19
N ASP A 125 4.38 9.90 -24.13
CA ASP A 125 4.38 8.71 -24.98
C ASP A 125 3.33 7.72 -24.47
N ARG A 126 2.34 7.39 -25.31
CA ARG A 126 1.25 6.47 -24.98
C ARG A 126 1.68 5.02 -24.80
N ASN A 127 2.76 4.60 -25.46
CA ASN A 127 3.30 3.26 -25.27
C ASN A 127 3.89 3.14 -23.86
N LEU A 128 4.51 4.21 -23.36
CA LEU A 128 5.10 4.21 -22.04
C LEU A 128 4.06 4.43 -20.93
N SER A 129 3.16 5.41 -21.09
CA SER A 129 2.12 5.71 -20.07
C SER A 129 1.04 4.64 -19.95
N SER A 130 0.85 3.79 -20.96
CA SER A 130 -0.07 2.65 -20.84
C SER A 130 0.50 1.47 -20.06
N SER A 131 1.82 1.43 -19.83
CA SER A 131 2.50 0.33 -19.11
C SER A 131 2.36 0.39 -17.59
N VAL A 132 2.04 1.56 -17.03
CA VAL A 132 1.92 1.77 -15.58
C VAL A 132 0.57 2.44 -15.33
N GLU A 133 -0.35 1.72 -14.68
CA GLU A 133 -1.67 2.28 -14.34
C GLU A 133 -1.59 3.23 -13.13
N THR A 134 -0.79 2.88 -12.11
CA THR A 134 -0.60 3.68 -10.91
C THR A 134 0.86 3.56 -10.49
N TYR A 135 1.53 4.71 -10.28
CA TYR A 135 2.87 4.72 -9.68
C TYR A 135 2.77 4.72 -8.15
N PRO A 136 3.71 4.10 -7.40
CA PRO A 136 3.64 4.09 -5.94
C PRO A 136 3.91 5.45 -5.30
N LEU A 137 4.88 6.21 -5.80
CA LEU A 137 5.26 7.50 -5.24
C LEU A 137 5.47 8.55 -6.35
N ASN A 138 4.96 9.77 -6.13
CA ASN A 138 5.23 10.92 -6.97
C ASN A 138 6.65 11.47 -6.72
N GLN A 139 7.09 12.42 -7.54
CA GLN A 139 8.45 12.95 -7.47
C GLN A 139 8.86 13.47 -6.07
N GLY A 140 7.99 14.25 -5.42
CA GLY A 140 8.27 14.78 -4.08
C GLY A 140 8.26 13.68 -3.02
N GLN A 141 7.34 12.73 -3.14
CA GLN A 141 7.26 11.58 -2.25
C GLN A 141 8.48 10.65 -2.37
N ILE A 142 9.03 10.45 -3.58
CA ILE A 142 10.27 9.68 -3.80
C ILE A 142 11.44 10.31 -3.05
N SER A 143 11.57 11.64 -3.09
CA SER A 143 12.64 12.33 -2.34
C SER A 143 12.50 12.11 -0.82
N ILE A 144 11.29 12.28 -0.27
CA ILE A 144 11.02 12.05 1.15
C ILE A 144 11.31 10.59 1.53
N PHE A 145 10.79 9.64 0.75
CA PHE A 145 11.02 8.22 0.95
C PHE A 145 12.52 7.89 0.97
N THR A 146 13.26 8.38 -0.02
CA THR A 146 14.70 8.15 -0.14
C THR A 146 15.44 8.68 1.09
N GLU A 147 15.14 9.89 1.53
CA GLU A 147 15.77 10.50 2.71
C GLU A 147 15.54 9.66 3.97
N GLU A 148 14.29 9.26 4.24
CA GLU A 148 13.94 8.48 5.42
C GLU A 148 14.54 7.07 5.41
N VAL A 149 14.59 6.41 4.25
CA VAL A 149 15.25 5.10 4.10
C VAL A 149 16.76 5.22 4.38
N LEU A 150 17.42 6.26 3.87
CA LEU A 150 18.85 6.47 4.10
C LEU A 150 19.15 6.77 5.59
N LYS A 151 18.32 7.59 6.25
CA LYS A 151 18.42 7.83 7.70
C LYS A 151 18.26 6.53 8.51
N LEU A 152 17.30 5.69 8.13
CA LEU A 152 17.10 4.38 8.78
C LEU A 152 18.32 3.47 8.55
N ALA A 153 18.88 3.45 7.34
CA ALA A 153 20.05 2.64 7.01
C ALA A 153 21.26 3.00 7.88
N MET A 154 21.47 4.30 8.11
CA MET A 154 22.56 4.81 8.94
C MET A 154 22.43 4.43 10.41
N THR A 155 21.19 4.28 10.92
CA THR A 155 20.94 4.06 12.35
C THR A 155 20.76 2.59 12.71
N LYS A 156 20.11 1.80 11.84
CA LYS A 156 19.77 0.40 12.11
C LYS A 156 20.70 -0.61 11.44
N GLY A 157 21.37 -0.24 10.35
CA GLY A 157 22.30 -1.09 9.59
C GLY A 157 21.64 -2.17 8.73
N GLN A 158 20.57 -2.81 9.21
CA GLN A 158 19.75 -3.76 8.44
C GLN A 158 18.34 -3.21 8.24
N ILE A 159 17.91 -3.15 6.98
CA ILE A 159 16.57 -2.72 6.58
C ILE A 159 15.83 -3.92 6.00
N THR A 160 14.56 -4.07 6.36
CA THR A 160 13.65 -5.07 5.81
C THR A 160 12.69 -4.47 4.79
N ALA A 161 12.11 -5.31 3.93
CA ALA A 161 11.08 -4.86 2.99
C ALA A 161 9.86 -4.27 3.73
N TRP A 162 9.57 -4.79 4.93
CA TRP A 162 8.53 -4.24 5.82
C TRP A 162 8.80 -2.79 6.22
N GLU A 163 10.06 -2.44 6.47
CA GLU A 163 10.43 -1.07 6.83
C GLU A 163 10.34 -0.12 5.64
N LEU A 164 10.77 -0.57 4.45
CA LEU A 164 10.55 0.19 3.22
C LEU A 164 9.05 0.45 3.02
N TYR A 165 8.22 -0.59 3.15
CA TYR A 165 6.77 -0.43 3.03
C TYR A 165 6.22 0.56 4.07
N ASN A 166 6.64 0.45 5.34
CA ASN A 166 6.16 1.34 6.40
C ASN A 166 6.51 2.80 6.16
N ILE A 167 7.74 3.08 5.72
CA ILE A 167 8.17 4.43 5.37
C ILE A 167 7.31 4.99 4.24
N ALA A 168 6.96 4.18 3.23
CA ALA A 168 6.05 4.61 2.18
C ALA A 168 4.63 4.86 2.73
N THR A 169 4.10 3.99 3.59
CA THR A 169 2.76 4.19 4.19
C THR A 169 2.65 5.41 5.10
N GLU A 170 3.75 5.88 5.69
CA GLU A 170 3.80 7.16 6.41
C GLU A 170 3.55 8.38 5.51
N ILE A 171 3.82 8.24 4.22
CA ILE A 171 3.59 9.26 3.20
C ILE A 171 2.14 9.23 2.73
N TYR A 172 1.51 8.05 2.70
CA TYR A 172 0.11 7.84 2.33
C TYR A 172 -0.87 8.20 3.46
N LYS A 173 -0.74 9.41 4.02
CA LYS A 173 -1.66 9.95 5.04
C LYS A 173 -2.45 11.15 4.52
N PRO A 174 -3.72 11.31 4.96
CA PRO A 174 -4.47 12.53 4.69
C PRO A 174 -3.66 13.78 5.08
N GLY A 175 -3.60 14.76 4.18
CA GLY A 175 -2.80 15.99 4.35
C GLY A 175 -1.36 15.90 3.82
N LYS A 176 -0.82 14.70 3.57
CA LYS A 176 0.46 14.50 2.87
C LYS A 176 0.28 14.05 1.42
N THR A 177 -0.74 13.23 1.17
CA THR A 177 -1.06 12.67 -0.15
C THR A 177 -2.50 13.04 -0.53
N ASP A 178 -2.74 13.29 -1.81
CA ASP A 178 -4.08 13.63 -2.28
C ASP A 178 -5.01 12.41 -2.18
N PHE A 179 -6.28 12.66 -1.84
CA PHE A 179 -7.23 11.63 -1.47
C PHE A 179 -7.43 10.57 -2.56
N PRO A 180 -7.58 10.93 -3.85
CA PRO A 180 -7.74 9.95 -4.92
C PRO A 180 -6.55 9.00 -5.09
N ALA A 181 -5.37 9.41 -4.62
CA ALA A 181 -4.11 8.67 -4.77
C ALA A 181 -3.78 7.79 -3.54
N LEU A 182 -4.35 8.06 -2.37
CA LEU A 182 -4.00 7.39 -1.11
C LEU A 182 -4.06 5.86 -1.21
N ILE A 183 -5.21 5.31 -1.61
CA ILE A 183 -5.41 3.86 -1.68
C ILE A 183 -4.65 3.26 -2.88
N PRO A 184 -4.76 3.81 -4.11
CA PRO A 184 -4.05 3.23 -5.27
C PRO A 184 -2.53 3.21 -5.11
N GLN A 185 -1.91 4.30 -4.62
CA GLN A 185 -0.46 4.36 -4.42
C GLN A 185 0.03 3.38 -3.35
N ASN A 186 -0.75 3.22 -2.29
CA ASN A 186 -0.47 2.25 -1.23
C ASN A 186 -0.47 0.82 -1.75
N GLY A 187 -1.51 0.45 -2.52
CA GLY A 187 -1.59 -0.85 -3.19
C GLY A 187 -0.44 -1.09 -4.17
N ALA A 188 -0.12 -0.08 -5.01
CA ALA A 188 0.99 -0.17 -5.96
C ALA A 188 2.36 -0.37 -5.28
N MET A 189 2.57 0.23 -4.10
CA MET A 189 3.78 -0.01 -3.31
C MET A 189 3.84 -1.44 -2.76
N ALA A 190 2.71 -1.97 -2.29
CA ALA A 190 2.64 -3.34 -1.82
C ALA A 190 2.95 -4.33 -2.96
N GLU A 191 2.33 -4.14 -4.12
CA GLU A 191 2.57 -4.96 -5.32
C GLU A 191 4.03 -4.92 -5.76
N LEU A 192 4.64 -3.73 -5.79
CA LEU A 192 6.06 -3.56 -6.13
C LEU A 192 6.95 -4.37 -5.18
N LEU A 193 6.73 -4.30 -3.87
CA LEU A 193 7.59 -5.00 -2.92
C LEU A 193 7.33 -6.50 -2.92
N LEU A 194 6.06 -6.92 -2.94
CA LEU A 194 5.66 -8.34 -2.88
C LEU A 194 6.07 -9.11 -4.15
N SER A 195 6.04 -8.48 -5.32
CA SER A 195 6.48 -9.10 -6.59
C SER A 195 7.98 -9.41 -6.63
N HIS A 196 8.79 -8.75 -5.79
CA HIS A 196 10.23 -8.99 -5.66
C HIS A 196 10.59 -9.90 -4.48
N LEU A 197 9.58 -10.48 -3.80
CA LEU A 197 9.80 -11.52 -2.81
C LEU A 197 9.69 -12.90 -3.46
N PRO A 198 10.58 -13.85 -3.13
CA PRO A 198 10.39 -15.24 -3.54
C PRO A 198 9.04 -15.76 -3.04
N GLU A 199 8.43 -16.66 -3.83
CA GLU A 199 7.23 -17.36 -3.41
C GLU A 199 7.55 -18.25 -2.20
N ALA A 200 6.55 -18.50 -1.33
CA ALA A 200 6.73 -19.22 -0.08
C ALA A 200 7.31 -20.64 -0.26
N ALA A 201 7.26 -21.20 -1.47
CA ALA A 201 7.79 -22.52 -1.82
C ALA A 201 9.32 -22.57 -2.03
N GLU A 202 10.02 -21.44 -2.14
CA GLU A 202 11.46 -21.42 -2.51
C GLU A 202 12.44 -21.36 -1.31
N VAL A 203 11.95 -21.52 -0.07
CA VAL A 203 12.80 -21.41 1.15
C VAL A 203 13.31 -22.78 1.67
N GLN A 204 13.10 -23.87 0.93
CA GLN A 204 13.76 -25.16 1.21
C GLN A 204 14.91 -25.40 0.24
N ASP A 205 16.12 -25.04 0.68
CA ASP A 205 17.36 -25.83 0.52
C ASP A 205 18.61 -24.95 0.79
N ALA A 206 18.80 -24.55 2.06
CA ALA A 206 20.13 -24.25 2.55
C ALA A 206 20.69 -25.52 3.18
N VAL A 207 21.32 -26.35 2.35
CA VAL A 207 22.06 -27.56 2.77
C VAL A 207 23.11 -27.17 3.83
N PRO A 208 23.19 -27.86 4.98
CA PRO A 208 24.26 -27.63 5.94
C PRO A 208 25.58 -28.13 5.32
N VAL A 209 26.53 -27.21 5.13
CA VAL A 209 27.90 -27.59 4.80
C VAL A 209 28.50 -28.25 6.04
N SER A 210 28.73 -29.56 5.94
CA SER A 210 29.50 -30.39 6.87
C SER A 210 30.99 -30.08 6.82
#